data_AF-A0A2X3GXG7-F1
#
_entry.id   AF-A0A2X3GXG7-F1
#
_cell.length_a   1.000
_cell.length_b   1.000
_cell.length_c   1.000
_cell.angle_alpha   90.00
_cell.angle_beta   90.00
_cell.angle_gamma   90.00
#
_symmetry.space_group_name_H-M   'P 1'
#
loop_
_entity.id
_entity.type
_entity.pdbx_description
1 polymer ?
#
loop_
_entity_poly.entity_id
_entity_poly.type
_entity_poly.pdbx_seq_one_letter_code
_entity_poly.pdbx_strand_id
1 'polypeptide(L)'
;MNHLDQFPVTTISFNVPDNYSLGEAVEAILAAEQSLDFPTDIRTQFQGSSLAFQSALGSTVWLVVAAVVAMYIVLGVLYESFIHPITILSTLPTAGVGALLALWLAGSELDVIAIIGIILLIGIVKKNAIMMIDFAVAAEREQGMPPREAIYQACLLRFRPILMTTLAALLAPCR
;
A
#
# COMPACT_ATOMS: atom_id res chain seq x y z
N MET A 1 -16.89 -35.44 16.33
CA MET A 1 -17.23 -34.14 16.93
C MET A 1 -15.99 -33.29 16.87
N ASN A 2 -16.02 -32.18 16.12
CA ASN A 2 -14.89 -31.27 16.08
C ASN A 2 -14.93 -30.45 17.37
N HIS A 3 -13.80 -30.42 18.07
CA HIS A 3 -13.58 -29.58 19.24
C HIS A 3 -12.51 -28.57 18.90
N LEU A 4 -12.74 -27.31 19.26
CA LEU A 4 -11.77 -26.23 19.16
C LEU A 4 -11.75 -25.50 20.50
N ASP A 5 -10.56 -25.37 21.09
CA ASP A 5 -10.35 -24.78 22.41
C ASP A 5 -11.36 -25.24 23.47
N GLN A 6 -11.62 -26.56 23.51
CA GLN A 6 -12.53 -27.24 24.46
C GLN A 6 -14.03 -26.99 24.27
N PHE A 7 -14.45 -26.21 23.27
CA PHE A 7 -15.87 -26.04 22.93
C PHE A 7 -16.27 -26.94 21.73
N PRO A 8 -17.51 -27.47 21.71
CA PRO A 8 -18.03 -28.16 20.54
C PRO A 8 -18.21 -27.15 19.39
N VAL A 9 -17.63 -27.45 18.24
CA VAL A 9 -17.70 -26.58 17.06
C VAL A 9 -18.31 -27.29 15.87
N THR A 10 -19.01 -26.52 15.04
CA THR A 10 -19.46 -26.95 13.71
C THR A 10 -18.70 -26.15 12.67
N THR A 11 -17.90 -26.83 11.85
CA THR A 11 -17.13 -26.19 10.79
C THR A 11 -18.02 -25.99 9.57
N ILE A 12 -18.14 -24.74 9.12
CA ILE A 12 -18.79 -24.39 7.85
C ILE A 12 -17.68 -23.98 6.89
N SER A 13 -17.56 -24.70 5.77
CA SER A 13 -16.58 -24.41 4.72
C SER A 13 -17.27 -23.73 3.55
N PHE A 14 -16.62 -22.71 3.00
CA PHE A 14 -17.07 -22.00 1.81
C PHE A 14 -15.92 -21.87 0.81
N ASN A 15 -16.27 -21.77 -0.47
CA ASN A 15 -15.33 -21.39 -1.51
C ASN A 15 -15.81 -20.10 -2.16
N VAL A 16 -14.86 -19.27 -2.59
CA VAL A 16 -15.17 -17.99 -3.23
C VAL A 16 -15.29 -18.22 -4.74
N PRO A 17 -16.34 -17.73 -5.41
CA PRO A 17 -16.42 -17.79 -6.89
C PRO A 17 -15.37 -16.89 -7.53
N ASP A 18 -14.88 -17.23 -8.74
CA ASP A 18 -13.78 -16.54 -9.45
C ASP A 18 -13.95 -15.01 -9.66
N ASN A 19 -15.15 -14.46 -9.47
CA ASN A 19 -15.43 -13.02 -9.65
C ASN A 19 -15.54 -12.25 -8.32
N TYR A 20 -15.30 -12.92 -7.19
CA TYR A 20 -15.40 -12.32 -5.87
C TYR A 20 -14.09 -12.51 -5.12
N SER A 21 -13.72 -11.50 -4.34
CA SER A 21 -12.56 -11.56 -3.46
C SER A 21 -12.91 -12.27 -2.16
N LEU A 22 -11.88 -12.85 -1.51
CA LEU A 22 -12.03 -13.43 -0.18
C LEU A 22 -12.51 -12.40 0.86
N GLY A 23 -12.18 -11.12 0.67
CA GLY A 23 -12.68 -10.02 1.51
C GLY A 23 -14.19 -9.83 1.39
N GLU A 24 -14.74 -9.80 0.17
CA GLU A 24 -16.18 -9.69 -0.07
C GLU A 24 -16.95 -10.89 0.48
N ALA A 25 -16.38 -12.10 0.36
CA ALA A 25 -16.96 -13.29 0.95
C ALA A 25 -17.02 -13.21 2.49
N VAL A 26 -15.95 -12.74 3.14
CA VAL A 26 -15.90 -12.54 4.59
C VAL A 26 -16.90 -11.46 5.04
N GLU A 27 -17.00 -10.36 4.31
CA GLU A 27 -17.94 -9.27 4.61
C GLU A 27 -19.40 -9.71 4.45
N ALA A 28 -19.71 -10.48 3.40
CA ALA A 28 -21.03 -11.07 3.19
C ALA A 28 -21.42 -12.06 4.31
N ILE A 29 -20.47 -12.85 4.80
CA ILE A 29 -20.70 -13.77 5.93
C ILE A 29 -20.96 -12.97 7.21
N LEU A 30 -20.17 -11.94 7.51
CA LEU A 30 -20.38 -11.07 8.67
C LEU A 30 -21.74 -10.34 8.62
N ALA A 31 -22.13 -9.86 7.44
CA ALA A 31 -23.43 -9.22 7.24
C ALA A 31 -24.59 -10.23 7.43
N ALA A 32 -24.42 -11.47 6.93
CA ALA A 32 -25.38 -12.54 7.14
C ALA A 32 -25.50 -12.92 8.62
N GLU A 33 -24.38 -13.02 9.35
CA GLU A 33 -24.35 -13.27 10.80
C GLU A 33 -25.10 -12.19 11.59
N GLN A 34 -24.89 -10.91 11.25
CA GLN A 34 -25.62 -9.80 11.86
C GLN A 34 -27.12 -9.82 11.54
N SER A 35 -27.51 -10.23 10.33
CA SER A 35 -28.92 -10.31 9.92
C SER A 35 -29.70 -11.46 10.57
N LEU A 36 -29.00 -12.50 11.01
CA LEU A 36 -29.57 -13.70 11.60
C LEU A 36 -29.80 -13.59 13.12
N ASP A 37 -29.40 -12.47 13.74
CA ASP A 37 -29.59 -12.15 15.16
C ASP A 37 -29.18 -13.32 16.07
N PHE A 38 -27.95 -13.82 15.85
CA PHE A 38 -27.41 -14.97 16.57
C PHE A 38 -27.50 -14.76 18.10
N PRO A 39 -27.98 -15.75 18.87
CA PRO A 39 -27.97 -15.65 20.33
C PRO A 39 -26.54 -15.49 20.84
N THR A 40 -26.36 -14.66 21.88
CA THR A 40 -25.06 -14.22 22.43
C THR A 40 -24.14 -15.36 22.92
N ASP A 41 -24.69 -16.57 23.04
CA ASP A 41 -24.00 -17.80 23.43
C ASP A 41 -23.22 -18.45 22.26
N ILE A 42 -23.50 -18.06 21.01
CA ILE A 42 -22.81 -18.59 19.82
C ILE A 42 -21.73 -17.59 19.39
N ARG A 43 -20.48 -18.04 19.36
CA ARG A 43 -19.34 -17.28 18.85
C ARG A 43 -18.87 -17.86 17.53
N THR A 44 -18.89 -17.03 16.49
CA THR A 44 -18.32 -17.34 15.18
C THR A 44 -16.84 -16.93 15.17
N GLN A 45 -16.00 -17.79 14.60
CA GLN A 45 -14.59 -17.50 14.38
C GLN A 45 -14.21 -18.04 13.01
N PHE A 46 -13.63 -17.16 12.19
CA PHE A 46 -12.99 -17.58 10.95
C PHE A 46 -11.78 -18.47 11.25
N GLN A 47 -11.42 -19.37 10.33
CA GLN A 47 -10.25 -20.25 10.47
C GLN A 47 -9.49 -20.39 9.16
N GLY A 48 -8.20 -20.73 9.26
CA GLY A 48 -7.34 -20.93 8.09
C GLY A 48 -7.05 -19.61 7.37
N SER A 49 -7.27 -19.59 6.05
CA SER A 49 -6.95 -18.46 5.17
C SER A 49 -7.75 -17.19 5.47
N SER A 50 -9.01 -17.31 5.91
CA SER A 50 -9.87 -16.16 6.23
C SER A 50 -9.45 -15.46 7.53
N LEU A 51 -9.06 -16.21 8.56
CA LEU A 51 -8.49 -15.64 9.79
C LEU A 51 -7.12 -15.00 9.56
N ALA A 52 -6.29 -15.64 8.73
CA ALA A 52 -5.00 -15.08 8.34
C ALA A 52 -5.18 -13.76 7.57
N PHE A 53 -6.18 -13.68 6.68
CA PHE A 53 -6.52 -12.45 5.95
C PHE A 53 -7.00 -11.33 6.87
N GLN A 54 -7.94 -11.59 7.81
CA GLN A 54 -8.39 -10.58 8.78
C GLN A 54 -7.24 -10.09 9.68
N SER A 55 -6.43 -11.01 10.19
CA SER A 55 -5.28 -10.68 11.03
C SER A 55 -4.23 -9.87 10.27
N ALA A 56 -4.01 -10.20 8.99
CA ALA A 56 -3.14 -9.46 8.10
C ALA A 56 -3.66 -8.05 7.85
N LEU A 57 -4.96 -7.87 7.58
CA LEU A 57 -5.54 -6.53 7.37
C LEU A 57 -5.36 -5.62 8.61
N GLY A 58 -5.71 -6.11 9.80
CA GLY A 58 -5.61 -5.32 11.03
C GLY A 58 -4.16 -4.93 11.40
N SER A 59 -3.22 -5.87 11.23
CA SER A 59 -1.80 -5.60 11.49
C SER A 59 -1.13 -4.77 10.40
N THR A 60 -1.53 -4.94 9.14
CA THR A 60 -1.00 -4.18 8.00
C THR A 60 -1.32 -2.70 8.13
N VAL A 61 -2.53 -2.34 8.56
CA VAL A 61 -2.89 -0.92 8.79
C VAL A 61 -1.95 -0.29 9.82
N TRP A 62 -1.72 -0.97 10.96
CA TRP A 62 -0.80 -0.47 11.99
C TRP A 62 0.66 -0.42 11.51
N LEU A 63 1.11 -1.39 10.73
CA LEU A 63 2.46 -1.41 10.15
C LEU A 63 2.65 -0.29 9.12
N VAL A 64 1.64 -0.01 8.30
CA VAL A 64 1.65 1.10 7.33
C VAL A 64 1.71 2.43 8.07
N VAL A 65 0.91 2.61 9.12
CA VAL A 65 0.97 3.82 9.96
C VAL A 65 2.34 3.97 10.61
N ALA A 66 2.88 2.90 11.21
CA ALA A 66 4.22 2.92 11.81
C ALA A 66 5.31 3.24 10.78
N ALA A 67 5.22 2.69 9.56
CA ALA A 67 6.15 2.97 8.47
C ALA A 67 6.08 4.43 8.00
N VAL A 68 4.88 5.00 7.90
CA VAL A 68 4.66 6.42 7.56
C VAL A 68 5.27 7.33 8.63
N VAL A 69 5.05 7.01 9.91
CA VAL A 69 5.62 7.77 11.05
C VAL A 69 7.14 7.66 11.07
N ALA A 70 7.70 6.46 10.92
CA ALA A 70 9.15 6.26 10.86
C ALA A 70 9.77 7.03 9.68
N MET A 71 9.13 7.00 8.51
CA MET A 71 9.57 7.75 7.34
C MET A 71 9.51 9.27 7.56
N TYR A 72 8.46 9.77 8.21
CA TYR A 72 8.36 11.19 8.59
C TYR A 72 9.51 11.62 9.51
N ILE A 73 9.82 10.82 10.54
CA ILE A 73 10.91 11.11 11.48
C ILE A 73 12.26 11.12 10.76
N VAL A 74 12.55 10.10 9.95
CA VAL A 74 13.83 10.01 9.21
C VAL A 74 14.00 11.20 8.27
N LEU A 75 12.97 11.57 7.51
CA LEU A 75 13.03 12.72 6.60
C LEU A 75 13.08 14.05 7.36
N GLY A 76 12.36 14.19 8.47
CA GLY A 76 12.40 15.39 9.31
C GLY A 76 13.77 15.65 9.92
N VAL A 77 14.46 14.59 10.36
CA VAL A 77 15.85 14.65 10.82
C VAL A 77 16.81 14.95 9.66
N LEU A 78 16.56 14.39 8.48
CA LEU A 78 17.46 14.55 7.32
C LEU A 78 17.40 15.94 6.67
N TYR A 79 16.22 16.58 6.64
CA TYR A 79 16.00 17.83 5.90
C TYR A 79 15.88 19.09 6.78
N GLU A 80 15.90 18.94 8.11
CA GLU A 80 15.79 20.06 9.07
C GLU A 80 14.53 20.94 8.88
N SER A 81 13.53 20.46 8.13
CA SER A 81 12.32 21.18 7.76
C SER A 81 11.13 20.23 7.63
N PHE A 82 10.02 20.57 8.29
CA PHE A 82 8.81 19.75 8.43
C PHE A 82 7.90 19.71 7.18
N ILE A 83 8.15 20.56 6.17
CA ILE A 83 7.26 20.73 5.01
C ILE A 83 7.58 19.73 3.89
N HIS A 84 8.85 19.41 3.66
CA HIS A 84 9.28 18.51 2.58
C HIS A 84 8.87 17.04 2.75
N PRO A 85 8.84 16.46 3.97
CA PRO A 85 8.39 15.08 4.19
C PRO A 85 6.93 14.85 3.80
N ILE A 86 6.05 15.83 4.05
CA ILE A 86 4.61 15.74 3.74
C ILE A 86 4.37 15.66 2.23
N THR A 87 5.14 16.43 1.45
CA THR A 87 5.04 16.44 -0.01
C THR A 87 5.46 15.09 -0.61
N ILE A 88 6.48 14.45 -0.05
CA ILE A 88 6.93 13.12 -0.48
C ILE A 88 5.91 12.04 -0.07
N LEU A 89 5.35 12.13 1.15
CA LEU A 89 4.31 11.21 1.63
C LEU A 89 3.03 11.27 0.79
N SER A 90 2.69 12.42 0.21
CA SER A 90 1.54 12.57 -0.71
C SER A 90 1.67 11.74 -2.00
N THR A 91 2.89 11.32 -2.37
CA THR A 91 3.10 10.44 -3.53
C THR A 91 2.72 8.97 -3.25
N LEU A 92 2.72 8.54 -1.99
CA LEU A 92 2.34 7.17 -1.59
C LEU A 92 0.89 6.80 -1.94
N PRO A 93 -0.14 7.58 -1.57
CA PRO A 93 -1.52 7.22 -1.92
C PRO A 93 -1.71 7.20 -3.43
N THR A 94 -1.07 8.11 -4.16
CA THR A 94 -1.16 8.17 -5.62
C THR A 94 -0.54 6.92 -6.27
N ALA A 95 0.62 6.46 -5.79
CA ALA A 95 1.26 5.23 -6.27
C ALA A 95 0.42 3.98 -5.93
N GLY A 96 -0.16 3.92 -4.73
CA GLY A 96 -1.05 2.84 -4.31
C GLY A 96 -2.30 2.76 -5.18
N VAL A 97 -2.99 3.88 -5.40
CA VAL A 97 -4.16 3.96 -6.29
C VAL A 97 -3.79 3.57 -7.73
N GLY A 98 -2.65 4.03 -8.24
CA GLY A 98 -2.17 3.66 -9.58
C GLY A 98 -1.92 2.17 -9.72
N ALA A 99 -1.32 1.53 -8.72
CA ALA A 99 -1.07 0.08 -8.75
C ALA A 99 -2.36 -0.74 -8.63
N LEU A 100 -3.29 -0.33 -7.77
CA LEU A 100 -4.61 -0.95 -7.65
C LEU A 100 -5.41 -0.84 -8.95
N LEU A 101 -5.40 0.34 -9.59
CA LEU A 101 -6.03 0.53 -10.91
C LEU A 101 -5.40 -0.35 -11.98
N ALA A 102 -4.07 -0.52 -11.96
CA ALA A 102 -3.37 -1.39 -12.90
C ALA A 102 -3.75 -2.87 -12.72
N LEU A 103 -3.88 -3.34 -11.47
CA LEU A 103 -4.34 -4.69 -11.17
C LEU A 103 -5.79 -4.90 -11.63
N TRP A 104 -6.65 -3.92 -11.38
CA TRP A 104 -8.05 -3.95 -11.80
C TRP A 104 -8.20 -4.01 -13.33
N LEU A 105 -7.42 -3.19 -14.07
CA LEU A 105 -7.38 -3.22 -15.54
C LEU A 105 -6.80 -4.53 -16.11
N ALA A 106 -5.83 -5.13 -15.40
CA ALA A 106 -5.23 -6.40 -15.78
C ALA A 106 -6.11 -7.63 -15.43
N GLY A 107 -7.21 -7.42 -14.70
CA GLY A 107 -8.05 -8.52 -14.19
C GLY A 107 -7.32 -9.45 -13.22
N SER A 108 -6.26 -8.95 -12.57
CA SER A 108 -5.45 -9.74 -11.63
C SER A 108 -5.92 -9.49 -10.20
N GLU A 109 -6.00 -10.56 -9.42
CA GLU A 109 -6.28 -10.47 -7.98
C GLU A 109 -5.08 -9.91 -7.21
N LEU A 110 -5.37 -9.37 -6.02
CA LEU A 110 -4.36 -8.87 -5.09
C LEU A 110 -3.75 -10.04 -4.30
N ASP A 111 -2.79 -10.72 -4.92
CA ASP A 111 -2.01 -11.81 -4.32
C ASP A 111 -0.65 -11.32 -3.79
N VAL A 112 0.10 -12.19 -3.08
CA VAL A 112 1.41 -11.90 -2.47
C VAL A 112 2.39 -11.30 -3.49
N ILE A 113 2.40 -11.79 -4.72
CA ILE A 113 3.26 -11.27 -5.80
C ILE A 113 2.88 -9.83 -6.14
N ALA A 114 1.59 -9.51 -6.22
CA ALA A 114 1.10 -8.17 -6.48
C ALA A 114 1.49 -7.19 -5.35
N ILE A 115 1.42 -7.63 -4.09
CA ILE A 115 1.85 -6.85 -2.93
C ILE A 115 3.35 -6.50 -3.01
N ILE A 116 4.21 -7.47 -3.36
CA ILE A 116 5.64 -7.22 -3.54
C ILE A 116 5.88 -6.19 -4.65
N GLY A 117 5.15 -6.31 -5.77
CA GLY A 117 5.19 -5.35 -6.87
C GLY A 117 4.82 -3.93 -6.44
N ILE A 118 3.75 -3.78 -5.64
CA ILE A 118 3.31 -2.48 -5.09
C ILE A 118 4.39 -1.87 -4.20
N ILE A 119 5.01 -2.65 -3.31
CA ILE A 119 6.07 -2.18 -2.41
C ILE A 119 7.28 -1.68 -3.21
N LEU A 120 7.69 -2.42 -4.25
CA LEU A 120 8.78 -2.02 -5.14
C LEU A 120 8.45 -0.73 -5.90
N LEU A 121 7.23 -0.64 -6.45
CA LEU A 121 6.75 0.54 -7.18
C LEU A 121 6.77 1.79 -6.28
N ILE A 122 6.27 1.66 -5.05
CA ILE A 122 6.31 2.72 -4.03
C ILE A 122 7.75 3.20 -3.81
N GLY A 123 8.71 2.28 -3.71
CA GLY A 123 10.13 2.62 -3.54
C GLY A 123 10.70 3.43 -4.71
N ILE A 124 10.37 3.05 -5.95
CA ILE A 124 10.81 3.74 -7.17
C ILE A 124 10.24 5.17 -7.22
N VAL A 125 8.93 5.31 -7.03
CA VAL A 125 8.24 6.61 -7.06
C VAL A 125 8.78 7.53 -5.96
N LYS A 126 8.91 7.02 -4.73
CA LYS A 126 9.46 7.75 -3.59
C LYS A 126 10.90 8.21 -3.86
N LYS A 127 11.76 7.32 -4.37
CA LYS A 127 13.15 7.68 -4.68
C LYS A 127 13.20 8.80 -5.71
N ASN A 128 12.39 8.74 -6.75
CA ASN A 128 12.31 9.77 -7.79
C ASN A 128 11.81 11.12 -7.23
N ALA A 129 10.84 11.10 -6.31
CA ALA A 129 10.35 12.31 -5.64
C ALA A 129 11.40 12.94 -4.70
N ILE A 130 12.03 12.13 -3.83
CA ILE A 130 13.11 12.60 -2.94
C ILE A 130 14.22 13.25 -3.75
N MET A 131 14.66 12.58 -4.81
CA MET A 131 15.66 13.07 -5.74
C MET A 131 15.32 14.45 -6.32
N MET A 132 14.09 14.66 -6.80
CA MET A 132 13.67 15.94 -7.38
C MET A 132 13.69 17.08 -6.34
N ILE A 133 13.16 16.82 -5.15
CA ILE A 133 13.07 17.80 -4.07
C ILE A 133 14.46 18.16 -3.57
N ASP A 134 15.33 17.17 -3.40
CA ASP A 134 16.72 17.36 -2.95
C ASP A 134 17.50 18.30 -3.89
N PHE A 135 17.32 18.16 -5.21
CA PHE A 135 17.92 19.08 -6.18
C PHE A 135 17.36 20.50 -6.07
N ALA A 136 16.05 20.63 -5.90
CA ALA A 136 15.40 21.94 -5.79
C ALA A 136 15.89 22.68 -4.54
N VAL A 137 15.99 21.99 -3.41
CA VAL A 137 16.51 22.56 -2.15
C VAL A 137 17.98 22.93 -2.27
N ALA A 138 18.80 22.07 -2.88
CA ALA A 138 20.20 22.37 -3.12
C ALA A 138 20.36 23.62 -3.99
N ALA A 139 19.59 23.75 -5.07
CA ALA A 139 19.61 24.94 -5.93
C ALA A 139 19.13 26.21 -5.20
N GLU A 140 18.13 26.12 -4.32
CA GLU A 140 17.66 27.24 -3.50
C GLU A 140 18.73 27.68 -2.48
N ARG A 141 19.38 26.73 -1.79
CA ARG A 141 20.37 27.02 -0.74
C ARG A 141 21.75 27.42 -1.28
N GLU A 142 22.25 26.75 -2.30
CA GLU A 142 23.60 26.96 -2.83
C GLU A 142 23.66 28.06 -3.89
N GLN A 143 22.61 28.18 -4.72
CA GLN A 143 22.58 29.11 -5.85
C GLN A 143 21.67 30.33 -5.58
N GLY A 144 20.97 30.36 -4.45
CA GLY A 144 20.04 31.44 -4.10
C GLY A 144 18.86 31.57 -5.06
N MET A 145 18.57 30.53 -5.84
CA MET A 145 17.52 30.57 -6.85
C MET A 145 16.13 30.62 -6.20
N PRO A 146 15.18 31.37 -6.77
CA PRO A 146 13.80 31.34 -6.29
C PRO A 146 13.20 29.93 -6.46
N PRO A 147 12.35 29.46 -5.52
CA PRO A 147 11.85 28.07 -5.49
C PRO A 147 11.24 27.58 -6.80
N ARG A 148 10.57 28.50 -7.54
CA ARG A 148 9.92 28.20 -8.81
C ARG A 148 10.92 27.86 -9.92
N GLU A 149 12.05 28.57 -9.97
CA GLU A 149 13.10 28.31 -10.96
C GLU A 149 13.90 27.06 -10.59
N ALA A 150 14.19 26.87 -9.29
CA ALA A 150 14.87 25.68 -8.78
C ALA A 150 14.14 24.38 -9.12
N ILE A 151 12.82 24.32 -8.91
CA ILE A 151 12.00 23.15 -9.27
C ILE A 151 11.97 22.94 -10.78
N TYR A 152 11.85 24.01 -11.58
CA TYR A 152 11.82 23.89 -13.04
C TYR A 152 13.13 23.31 -13.58
N GLN A 153 14.27 23.80 -13.07
CA GLN A 153 15.60 23.28 -13.39
C GLN A 153 15.73 21.80 -12.97
N ALA A 154 15.25 21.45 -11.77
CA ALA A 154 15.24 20.09 -11.26
C ALA A 154 14.46 19.14 -12.17
N CYS A 155 13.28 19.57 -12.64
CA CYS A 155 12.46 18.81 -13.56
C CYS A 155 13.19 18.53 -14.88
N LEU A 156 13.83 19.54 -15.49
CA LEU A 156 14.54 19.36 -16.76
C LEU A 156 15.69 18.36 -16.65
N LEU A 157 16.49 18.44 -15.59
CA LEU A 157 17.65 17.58 -15.39
C LEU A 157 17.25 16.14 -15.06
N ARG A 158 16.15 15.94 -14.33
CA ARG A 158 15.73 14.61 -13.86
C ARG A 158 14.67 13.94 -14.73
N PHE A 159 14.09 14.65 -15.69
CA PHE A 159 13.10 14.07 -16.61
C PHE A 159 13.63 12.84 -17.36
N ARG A 160 14.85 12.92 -17.93
CA ARG A 160 15.47 11.79 -18.66
C ARG A 160 15.71 10.58 -17.74
N PRO A 161 16.35 10.71 -16.56
CA PRO A 161 16.49 9.61 -15.61
C PRO A 161 15.17 9.00 -15.11
N ILE A 162 14.16 9.83 -14.83
CA ILE A 162 12.85 9.36 -14.35
C ILE A 162 12.16 8.52 -15.44
N LEU A 163 12.19 8.97 -16.69
CA LEU A 163 11.66 8.19 -17.81
C LEU A 163 12.40 6.87 -18.01
N MET A 164 13.73 6.85 -17.88
CA MET A 164 14.51 5.61 -18.01
C MET A 164 14.11 4.57 -16.97
N THR A 165 13.99 4.97 -15.70
CA THR A 165 13.63 4.04 -14.62
C THR A 165 12.18 3.55 -14.72
N THR A 166 11.24 4.43 -15.06
CA THR A 166 9.83 4.06 -15.23
C THR A 166 9.61 3.15 -16.42
N LEU A 167 10.21 3.44 -17.57
CA LEU A 167 10.13 2.58 -18.76
C LEU A 167 10.81 1.22 -18.52
N ALA A 168 11.95 1.19 -17.84
CA ALA A 168 12.61 -0.07 -17.49
C ALA A 168 11.74 -0.92 -16.55
N ALA A 169 11.11 -0.31 -15.54
CA ALA A 169 10.20 -1.01 -14.63
C ALA A 169 8.96 -1.57 -15.32
N LEU A 170 8.41 -0.84 -16.32
CA LEU A 170 7.26 -1.30 -17.11
C LEU A 170 7.61 -2.43 -18.08
N LEU A 171 8.80 -2.39 -18.70
CA LEU A 171 9.20 -3.36 -19.73
C LEU A 171 9.87 -4.62 -19.16
N ALA A 172 10.49 -4.54 -17.98
CA ALA A 172 11.17 -5.67 -17.34
C ALA A 172 10.29 -6.93 -17.14
N PRO A 173 9.03 -6.84 -16.67
CA PRO A 173 8.19 -8.04 -16.45
C PRO A 173 7.58 -8.65 -17.73
N CYS A 174 7.77 -8.04 -18.92
CA CYS A 174 7.30 -8.62 -20.20
C CYS A 174 8.25 -9.71 -20.77
N ARG A 175 9.14 -10.27 -19.95
CA ARG A 175 10.12 -11.30 -20.32
C ARG A 175 10.14 -12.41 -19.29
#